data_AF-A0A852AIT2-F1
#
_entry.id   AF-A0A852AIT2-F1
#
_cell.length_a   1.000
_cell.length_b   1.000
_cell.length_c   1.000
_cell.angle_alpha   90.00
_cell.angle_beta   90.00
_cell.angle_gamma   90.00
#
_symmetry.space_group_name_H-M   'P 1'
#
loop_
_entity.id
_entity.type
_entity.pdbx_description
1 polymer ?
#
loop_
_entity_poly.entity_id
_entity_poly.type
_entity_poly.pdbx_seq_one_letter_code
_entity_poly.pdbx_strand_id
1 'polypeptide(L)'
;VEGVAYLSSFLWKSQSLGLWSQPRGENLLDSGAPFYEIYRTSDGKFMAVGAIEPKFYDQLIKGLGLNLDELPAQMSISNWPEMKKKFASVFAQKTQAEWCSIFDSTDACVTPVLSFDDVASHQHNKERSSFIKNDQGEISPRPAPVLSRTPAVPSSKRDPFIGEHTEEILLEYGFTKQEIDKLHSDKAIEFNNVKANL
;
A
#
# COMPACT_ATOMS: atom_id res chain seq x y z
N VAL A 1 -1.55 -2.05 23.32
CA VAL A 1 -2.80 -2.74 22.91
C VAL A 1 -3.88 -1.72 22.50
N GLU A 2 -3.95 -0.62 23.22
CA GLU A 2 -4.80 0.56 23.08
C GLU A 2 -4.73 1.21 21.69
N GLY A 3 -3.53 1.25 21.07
CA GLY A 3 -3.37 1.80 19.72
C GLY A 3 -4.19 1.05 18.66
N VAL A 4 -4.25 -0.29 18.74
CA VAL A 4 -5.07 -1.11 17.84
C VAL A 4 -6.56 -0.90 18.12
N ALA A 5 -6.94 -0.75 19.39
CA ALA A 5 -8.31 -0.41 19.75
C ALA A 5 -8.74 0.95 19.16
N TYR A 6 -7.85 1.94 19.18
CA TYR A 6 -8.12 3.25 18.57
C TYR A 6 -8.19 3.19 17.04
N LEU A 7 -7.24 2.51 16.38
CA LEU A 7 -7.24 2.34 14.92
C LEU A 7 -8.48 1.58 14.41
N SER A 8 -9.04 0.69 15.23
CA SER A 8 -10.28 -0.04 14.92
C SER A 8 -11.57 0.72 15.26
N SER A 9 -11.49 1.98 15.69
CA SER A 9 -12.67 2.77 16.10
C SER A 9 -13.77 2.86 15.03
N PHE A 10 -13.41 2.86 13.75
CA PHE A 10 -14.37 2.76 12.65
C PHE A 10 -15.21 1.48 12.75
N LEU A 11 -14.58 0.31 12.92
CA LEU A 11 -15.24 -1.00 13.01
C LEU A 11 -16.19 -1.07 14.22
N TRP A 12 -15.79 -0.50 15.35
CA TRP A 12 -16.64 -0.41 16.54
C TRP A 12 -17.87 0.48 16.30
N LYS A 13 -17.67 1.67 15.72
CA LYS A 13 -18.76 2.62 15.47
C LYS A 13 -19.69 2.18 14.35
N SER A 14 -19.20 1.39 13.39
CA SER A 14 -19.96 0.95 12.22
C SER A 14 -20.84 -0.26 12.48
N GLN A 15 -20.71 -0.93 13.64
CA GLN A 15 -21.58 -2.03 14.06
C GLN A 15 -23.05 -1.62 14.15
N SER A 16 -23.35 -0.44 14.70
CA SER A 16 -24.72 0.07 14.80
C SER A 16 -25.33 0.44 13.43
N LEU A 17 -24.48 0.65 12.43
CA LEU A 17 -24.87 0.90 11.04
C LEU A 17 -24.99 -0.40 10.22
N GLY A 18 -24.72 -1.56 10.82
CA GLY A 18 -24.76 -2.87 10.16
C GLY A 18 -23.62 -3.12 9.17
N LEU A 19 -22.59 -2.24 9.12
CA LEU A 19 -21.47 -2.38 8.19
C LEU A 19 -20.43 -3.40 8.66
N TRP A 20 -20.38 -3.69 9.97
CA TRP A 20 -19.40 -4.58 10.58
C TRP A 20 -19.98 -5.40 11.75
N SER A 21 -21.19 -5.92 11.61
CA SER A 21 -21.93 -6.62 12.67
C SER A 21 -22.04 -8.15 12.49
N GLN A 22 -21.43 -8.70 11.43
CA GLN A 22 -21.45 -10.12 11.07
C GLN A 22 -20.09 -10.79 11.33
N PRO A 23 -20.00 -12.13 11.29
CA PRO A 23 -18.72 -12.83 11.30
C PRO A 23 -17.78 -12.34 10.20
N ARG A 24 -16.49 -12.60 10.38
CA ARG A 24 -15.45 -12.27 9.40
C ARG A 24 -15.77 -12.87 8.03
N GLY A 25 -15.71 -12.05 6.99
CA GLY A 25 -15.94 -12.44 5.60
C GLY A 25 -17.42 -12.42 5.20
N GLU A 26 -18.29 -11.85 6.04
CA GLU A 26 -19.73 -11.72 5.80
C GLU A 26 -20.21 -10.27 5.92
N ASN A 27 -19.31 -9.31 6.14
CA ASN A 27 -19.60 -7.88 6.23
C ASN A 27 -19.41 -7.19 4.87
N LEU A 28 -19.90 -5.95 4.77
CA LEU A 28 -19.80 -5.16 3.54
C LEU A 28 -18.35 -4.88 3.14
N LEU A 29 -17.45 -4.65 4.11
CA LEU A 29 -16.10 -4.13 3.89
C LEU A 29 -14.98 -5.12 4.25
N ASP A 30 -15.31 -6.41 4.38
CA ASP A 30 -14.36 -7.45 4.83
C ASP A 30 -14.29 -8.67 3.91
N SER A 31 -14.55 -8.44 2.61
CA SER A 31 -14.72 -9.47 1.58
C SER A 31 -16.06 -10.21 1.61
N GLY A 32 -17.04 -9.84 2.43
CA GLY A 32 -18.38 -10.45 2.36
C GLY A 32 -19.19 -10.10 1.11
N ALA A 33 -19.08 -8.86 0.62
CA ALA A 33 -19.80 -8.40 -0.56
C ALA A 33 -19.07 -8.76 -1.87
N PRO A 34 -19.77 -9.17 -2.95
CA PRO A 34 -19.14 -9.50 -4.23
C PRO A 34 -18.52 -8.29 -4.94
N PHE A 35 -18.95 -7.09 -4.60
CA PHE A 35 -18.40 -5.84 -5.14
C PHE A 35 -17.37 -5.19 -4.21
N TYR A 36 -16.92 -5.91 -3.16
CA TYR A 36 -15.84 -5.47 -2.27
C TYR A 36 -14.95 -6.68 -1.92
N GLU A 37 -14.18 -7.16 -2.89
CA GLU A 37 -13.44 -8.43 -2.80
C GLU A 37 -12.23 -8.45 -3.75
N ILE A 38 -11.30 -9.38 -3.52
CA ILE A 38 -10.18 -9.72 -4.39
C ILE A 38 -10.50 -10.95 -5.24
N TYR A 39 -10.39 -10.83 -6.56
CA TYR A 39 -10.67 -11.91 -7.51
C TYR A 39 -9.42 -12.37 -8.26
N ARG A 40 -9.24 -13.69 -8.36
CA ARG A 40 -8.14 -14.31 -9.11
C ARG A 40 -8.43 -14.27 -10.63
N THR A 41 -7.42 -13.94 -11.41
CA THR A 41 -7.46 -13.87 -12.89
C THR A 41 -6.93 -15.15 -13.54
N SER A 42 -7.07 -15.28 -14.86
CA SER A 42 -6.67 -16.49 -15.60
C SER A 42 -5.16 -16.78 -15.54
N ASP A 43 -4.34 -15.73 -15.43
CA ASP A 43 -2.87 -15.78 -15.28
C ASP A 43 -2.43 -15.95 -13.81
N GLY A 44 -3.37 -16.19 -12.89
CA GLY A 44 -3.09 -16.43 -11.47
C GLY A 44 -2.77 -15.19 -10.65
N LYS A 45 -2.82 -14.00 -11.27
CA LYS A 45 -2.79 -12.69 -10.60
C LYS A 45 -4.17 -12.34 -10.04
N PHE A 46 -4.36 -11.09 -9.57
CA PHE A 46 -5.58 -10.68 -8.88
C PHE A 46 -6.04 -9.26 -9.24
N MET A 47 -7.36 -9.05 -9.25
CA MET A 47 -8.01 -7.74 -9.30
C MET A 47 -8.71 -7.44 -7.97
N ALA A 48 -8.54 -6.24 -7.44
CA ALA A 48 -9.28 -5.73 -6.30
C ALA A 48 -10.51 -4.96 -6.77
N VAL A 49 -11.67 -5.21 -6.15
CA VAL A 49 -12.94 -4.55 -6.46
C VAL A 49 -13.42 -3.83 -5.20
N GLY A 50 -13.87 -2.58 -5.35
CA GLY A 50 -14.44 -1.76 -4.27
C GLY A 50 -15.60 -0.89 -4.75
N ALA A 51 -16.54 -1.46 -5.51
CA ALA A 51 -17.64 -0.77 -6.17
C ALA A 51 -18.91 -0.73 -5.29
N ILE A 52 -18.86 -0.02 -4.16
CA ILE A 52 -19.95 0.01 -3.17
C ILE A 52 -21.12 0.87 -3.66
N GLU A 53 -20.83 2.01 -4.28
CA GLU A 53 -21.85 2.95 -4.74
C GLU A 53 -22.54 2.43 -6.02
N PRO A 54 -23.87 2.54 -6.14
CA PRO A 54 -24.62 1.95 -7.26
C PRO A 54 -24.08 2.34 -8.64
N LYS A 55 -23.72 3.61 -8.85
CA LYS A 55 -23.18 4.09 -10.12
C LYS A 55 -21.86 3.39 -10.52
N PHE A 56 -21.04 3.01 -9.55
CA PHE A 56 -19.77 2.31 -9.79
C PHE A 56 -20.01 0.81 -9.97
N TYR A 57 -20.97 0.25 -9.23
CA TYR A 57 -21.45 -1.12 -9.42
C TYR A 57 -21.99 -1.33 -10.84
N ASP A 58 -22.73 -0.38 -11.40
CA ASP A 58 -23.22 -0.46 -12.77
C ASP A 58 -22.07 -0.51 -13.79
N GLN A 59 -21.01 0.27 -13.58
CA GLN A 59 -19.80 0.21 -14.42
C GLN A 59 -19.07 -1.14 -14.26
N LEU A 60 -18.99 -1.68 -13.04
CA LEU A 60 -18.43 -3.01 -12.78
C LEU A 60 -19.21 -4.07 -13.55
N ILE A 61 -20.53 -4.12 -13.42
CA ILE A 61 -21.40 -5.09 -14.12
C ILE A 61 -21.23 -5.00 -15.63
N LYS A 62 -21.21 -3.78 -16.17
CA LYS A 62 -20.95 -3.55 -17.60
C LYS A 62 -19.57 -4.05 -18.02
N GLY A 63 -18.51 -3.75 -17.27
CA GLY A 63 -17.15 -4.20 -17.58
C GLY A 63 -16.97 -5.73 -17.46
N LEU A 64 -17.70 -6.37 -16.55
CA LEU A 64 -17.79 -7.83 -16.45
C LEU A 64 -18.59 -8.47 -17.59
N GLY A 65 -19.26 -7.67 -18.44
CA GLY A 65 -20.13 -8.16 -19.51
C GLY A 65 -21.39 -8.85 -18.99
N LEU A 66 -21.84 -8.48 -17.80
CA LEU A 66 -23.07 -9.00 -17.18
C LEU A 66 -24.23 -8.03 -17.45
N ASN A 67 -25.46 -8.55 -17.46
CA ASN A 67 -26.67 -7.76 -17.55
C ASN A 67 -27.23 -7.45 -16.16
N LEU A 68 -27.35 -6.17 -15.81
CA LEU A 68 -27.81 -5.74 -14.48
C LEU A 68 -29.25 -6.22 -14.19
N ASP A 69 -30.12 -6.24 -15.19
CA ASP A 69 -31.54 -6.63 -15.06
C ASP A 69 -31.73 -8.12 -14.74
N GLU A 70 -30.70 -8.93 -14.97
CA GLU A 70 -30.69 -10.38 -14.71
C GLU A 70 -30.04 -10.74 -13.37
N LEU A 71 -29.57 -9.74 -12.61
CA LEU A 71 -28.89 -9.95 -11.33
C LEU A 71 -29.80 -9.58 -10.15
N PRO A 72 -29.63 -10.24 -8.99
CA PRO A 72 -30.20 -9.77 -7.74
C PRO A 72 -29.77 -8.34 -7.44
N ALA A 73 -30.59 -7.61 -6.68
CA ALA A 73 -30.23 -6.28 -6.20
C ALA A 73 -28.86 -6.30 -5.47
N GLN A 74 -28.03 -5.28 -5.72
CA GLN A 74 -26.68 -5.18 -5.19
C GLN A 74 -26.58 -5.50 -3.69
N MET A 75 -27.46 -4.92 -2.86
CA MET A 75 -27.46 -5.10 -1.40
C MET A 75 -28.25 -6.32 -0.91
N SER A 76 -28.56 -7.27 -1.80
CA SER A 76 -29.22 -8.53 -1.43
C SER A 76 -28.20 -9.49 -0.80
N ILE A 77 -27.96 -9.34 0.50
CA ILE A 77 -26.94 -10.07 1.27
C ILE A 77 -27.09 -11.60 1.12
N SER A 78 -28.32 -12.11 1.12
CA SER A 78 -28.59 -13.55 0.94
C SER A 78 -28.08 -14.10 -0.39
N ASN A 79 -27.96 -13.26 -1.42
CA ASN A 79 -27.47 -13.63 -2.75
C ASN A 79 -25.96 -13.40 -2.93
N TRP A 80 -25.29 -12.70 -2.01
CA TRP A 80 -23.85 -12.41 -2.11
C TRP A 80 -22.98 -13.66 -2.28
N PRO A 81 -23.20 -14.79 -1.58
CA PRO A 81 -22.37 -15.97 -1.77
C PRO A 81 -22.39 -16.53 -3.20
N GLU A 82 -23.55 -16.51 -3.86
CA GLU A 82 -23.68 -16.93 -5.25
C GLU A 82 -23.06 -15.92 -6.22
N MET A 83 -23.34 -14.63 -5.99
CA MET A 83 -22.77 -13.54 -6.79
C MET A 83 -21.24 -13.51 -6.72
N LYS A 84 -20.66 -13.83 -5.57
CA LYS A 84 -19.19 -13.98 -5.42
C LYS A 84 -18.64 -15.07 -6.33
N LYS A 85 -19.30 -16.23 -6.40
CA LYS A 85 -18.90 -17.32 -7.31
C LYS A 85 -19.02 -16.89 -8.77
N LYS A 86 -20.10 -16.19 -9.12
CA LYS A 86 -20.31 -15.66 -10.48
C LYS A 86 -19.19 -14.68 -10.87
N PHE A 87 -18.90 -13.69 -10.03
CA PHE A 87 -17.85 -12.71 -10.29
C PHE A 87 -16.47 -13.39 -10.38
N ALA A 88 -16.16 -14.30 -9.46
CA ALA A 88 -14.91 -15.06 -9.51
C ALA A 88 -14.77 -15.86 -10.82
N SER A 89 -15.86 -16.49 -11.28
CA SER A 89 -15.87 -17.20 -12.56
C SER A 89 -15.65 -16.27 -13.75
N VAL A 90 -16.17 -15.04 -13.72
CA VAL A 90 -15.94 -14.06 -14.78
C VAL A 90 -14.50 -13.58 -14.75
N PHE A 91 -13.99 -13.11 -13.62
CA PHE A 91 -12.61 -12.63 -13.48
C PHE A 91 -11.57 -13.69 -13.89
N ALA A 92 -11.83 -14.96 -13.62
CA ALA A 92 -10.95 -16.06 -14.01
C ALA A 92 -10.84 -16.30 -15.54
N GLN A 93 -11.65 -15.62 -16.37
CA GLN A 93 -11.63 -15.80 -17.83
C GLN A 93 -10.59 -14.95 -18.56
N LYS A 94 -10.09 -13.88 -17.93
CA LYS A 94 -9.10 -12.98 -18.54
C LYS A 94 -7.92 -12.77 -17.62
N THR A 95 -6.80 -12.40 -18.23
CA THR A 95 -5.57 -12.02 -17.52
C THR A 95 -5.76 -10.70 -16.78
N GLN A 96 -4.90 -10.40 -15.82
CA GLN A 96 -4.91 -9.11 -15.12
C GLN A 96 -4.78 -7.92 -16.09
N ALA A 97 -3.92 -8.05 -17.11
CA ALA A 97 -3.68 -6.98 -18.09
C ALA A 97 -4.91 -6.69 -18.98
N GLU A 98 -5.66 -7.73 -19.36
CA GLU A 98 -6.91 -7.57 -20.09
C GLU A 98 -7.98 -6.90 -19.22
N TRP A 99 -8.07 -7.25 -17.94
CA TRP A 99 -8.99 -6.57 -17.02
C TRP A 99 -8.60 -5.11 -16.78
N CYS A 100 -7.31 -4.80 -16.65
CA CYS A 100 -6.85 -3.41 -16.60
C CYS A 100 -7.31 -2.68 -17.86
N SER A 101 -7.11 -3.24 -19.05
CA SER A 101 -7.55 -2.60 -20.30
C SER A 101 -9.07 -2.36 -20.37
N ILE A 102 -9.89 -3.19 -19.70
CA ILE A 102 -11.35 -3.04 -19.64
C ILE A 102 -11.77 -1.95 -18.65
N PHE A 103 -11.12 -1.90 -17.48
CA PHE A 103 -11.53 -1.04 -16.37
C PHE A 103 -10.74 0.26 -16.27
N ASP A 104 -9.58 0.36 -16.92
CA ASP A 104 -8.78 1.57 -16.98
C ASP A 104 -9.62 2.69 -17.63
N SER A 105 -9.66 3.85 -16.96
CA SER A 105 -10.51 4.99 -17.34
C SER A 105 -12.02 4.80 -17.12
N THR A 106 -12.43 3.78 -16.37
CA THR A 106 -13.81 3.64 -15.89
C THR A 106 -13.92 3.97 -14.41
N ASP A 107 -15.11 4.37 -13.96
CA ASP A 107 -15.42 4.57 -12.53
C ASP A 107 -15.84 3.26 -11.84
N ALA A 108 -15.41 2.08 -12.33
CA ALA A 108 -15.83 0.79 -11.80
C ALA A 108 -15.21 0.41 -10.44
N CYS A 109 -14.28 1.22 -9.91
CA CYS A 109 -13.53 0.93 -8.68
C CYS A 109 -12.86 -0.46 -8.70
N VAL A 110 -12.23 -0.81 -9.83
CA VAL A 110 -11.47 -2.05 -10.02
C VAL A 110 -10.01 -1.70 -10.31
N THR A 111 -9.08 -2.31 -9.57
CA THR A 111 -7.63 -2.06 -9.73
C THR A 111 -6.83 -3.35 -9.70
N PRO A 112 -5.69 -3.44 -10.40
CA PRO A 112 -4.81 -4.59 -10.26
C PRO A 112 -4.19 -4.66 -8.87
N VAL A 113 -4.06 -5.86 -8.32
CA VAL A 113 -3.18 -6.11 -7.17
C VAL A 113 -1.76 -6.26 -7.69
N LEU A 114 -0.90 -5.29 -7.37
CA LEU A 114 0.49 -5.25 -7.84
C LEU A 114 1.41 -6.05 -6.92
N SER A 115 2.39 -6.72 -7.52
CA SER A 115 3.51 -7.35 -6.80
C SER A 115 4.56 -6.31 -6.39
N PHE A 116 5.48 -6.67 -5.50
CA PHE A 116 6.64 -5.82 -5.18
C PHE A 116 7.53 -5.53 -6.40
N ASP A 117 7.60 -6.47 -7.36
CA ASP A 117 8.38 -6.32 -8.58
C ASP A 117 7.71 -5.32 -9.56
N ASP A 118 6.37 -5.32 -9.59
CA ASP A 118 5.59 -4.48 -10.51
C ASP A 118 5.32 -3.07 -9.96
N VAL A 119 5.18 -2.93 -8.64
CA VAL A 119 4.60 -1.72 -8.00
C VAL A 119 5.33 -0.43 -8.35
N ALA A 120 6.66 -0.43 -8.35
CA ALA A 120 7.45 0.75 -8.66
C ALA A 120 7.42 1.12 -10.14
N SER A 121 7.15 0.13 -11.01
CA SER A 121 7.14 0.32 -12.46
C SER A 121 5.77 0.70 -13.02
N HIS A 122 4.70 0.54 -12.23
CA HIS A 122 3.33 0.90 -12.60
C HIS A 122 3.20 2.38 -12.95
N GLN A 123 2.45 2.69 -14.01
CA GLN A 123 2.37 4.03 -14.61
C GLN A 123 2.03 5.12 -13.59
N HIS A 124 1.01 4.89 -12.75
CA HIS A 124 0.60 5.84 -11.70
C HIS A 124 1.72 6.13 -10.69
N ASN A 125 2.51 5.12 -10.32
CA ASN A 125 3.59 5.27 -9.35
C ASN A 125 4.81 5.97 -9.97
N LYS A 126 5.07 5.75 -11.26
CA LYS A 126 6.08 6.49 -12.03
C LYS A 126 5.73 7.98 -12.12
N GLU A 127 4.50 8.29 -12.52
CA GLU A 127 4.01 9.68 -12.65
C GLU A 127 4.13 10.46 -11.34
N ARG A 128 3.89 9.78 -10.21
CA ARG A 128 3.96 10.38 -8.88
C ARG A 128 5.35 10.33 -8.24
N SER A 129 6.31 9.66 -8.87
CA SER A 129 7.61 9.34 -8.25
C SER A 129 7.44 8.77 -6.84
N SER A 130 6.49 7.83 -6.71
CA SER A 130 6.08 7.24 -5.42
C SER A 130 7.19 6.39 -4.78
N PHE A 131 8.18 5.97 -5.57
CA PHE A 131 9.31 5.16 -5.13
C PHE A 131 10.62 5.84 -5.52
N ILE A 132 11.62 5.69 -4.66
CA ILE A 132 13.00 6.13 -4.88
C ILE A 132 13.91 4.93 -5.01
N LYS A 133 15.03 5.10 -5.72
CA LYS A 133 16.07 4.10 -5.87
C LYS A 133 17.36 4.65 -5.31
N ASN A 134 18.01 3.94 -4.38
CA ASN A 134 19.29 4.36 -3.82
C ASN A 134 20.47 4.01 -4.74
N ASP A 135 21.69 4.38 -4.35
CA ASP A 135 22.91 4.16 -5.14
C ASP A 135 23.25 2.67 -5.33
N GLN A 136 22.75 1.80 -4.46
CA GLN A 136 22.88 0.34 -4.54
C GLN A 136 21.77 -0.31 -5.39
N GLY A 137 20.82 0.50 -5.86
CA GLY A 137 19.71 0.07 -6.69
C GLY A 137 18.51 -0.48 -5.93
N GLU A 138 18.48 -0.35 -4.61
CA GLU A 138 17.34 -0.78 -3.78
C GLU A 138 16.19 0.22 -3.90
N ILE A 139 14.97 -0.32 -3.95
CA ILE A 139 13.74 0.47 -4.12
C ILE A 139 13.07 0.65 -2.76
N SER A 140 12.76 1.90 -2.43
CA SER A 140 12.03 2.25 -1.21
C SER A 140 10.88 3.22 -1.53
N PRO A 141 9.75 3.17 -0.81
CA PRO A 141 8.70 4.16 -0.97
C PRO A 141 9.21 5.55 -0.60
N ARG A 142 8.77 6.56 -1.34
CA ARG A 142 9.03 7.96 -1.00
C ARG A 142 8.26 8.32 0.28
N PRO A 143 8.89 8.98 1.26
CA PRO A 143 8.19 9.49 2.44
C PRO A 143 6.98 10.36 2.06
N ALA A 144 5.88 10.16 2.77
CA ALA A 144 4.61 10.88 2.59
C ALA A 144 4.19 11.58 3.91
N PRO A 145 3.41 12.68 3.84
CA PRO A 145 2.87 13.32 2.65
C PRO A 145 3.91 14.16 1.88
N VAL A 146 3.75 14.26 0.55
CA VAL A 146 4.54 15.18 -0.28
C VAL A 146 3.90 16.56 -0.21
N LEU A 147 4.57 17.50 0.48
CA LEU A 147 4.08 18.86 0.65
C LEU A 147 4.48 19.72 -0.56
N SER A 148 3.54 20.45 -1.14
CA SER A 148 3.80 21.31 -2.31
C SER A 148 4.73 22.49 -2.01
N ARG A 149 4.62 23.08 -0.81
CA ARG A 149 5.42 24.25 -0.41
C ARG A 149 6.79 23.89 0.16
N THR A 150 6.90 22.73 0.79
CA THR A 150 8.13 22.26 1.47
C THR A 150 8.33 20.77 1.18
N PRO A 151 8.57 20.39 -0.08
CA PRO A 151 8.72 18.99 -0.44
C PRO A 151 9.95 18.42 0.26
N ALA A 152 9.78 17.31 0.98
CA ALA A 152 10.91 16.58 1.53
C ALA A 152 11.80 16.03 0.40
N VAL A 153 13.11 16.15 0.57
CA VAL A 153 14.13 15.51 -0.27
C VAL A 153 14.65 14.31 0.50
N PRO A 154 14.25 13.07 0.13
CA PRO A 154 14.76 11.88 0.79
C PRO A 154 16.26 11.73 0.55
N SER A 155 17.00 11.31 1.57
CA SER A 155 18.40 10.91 1.40
C SER A 155 18.47 9.58 0.67
N SER A 156 19.28 9.49 -0.37
CA SER A 156 19.68 8.23 -1.01
C SER A 156 20.97 7.64 -0.41
N LYS A 157 21.60 8.36 0.53
CA LYS A 157 22.81 7.88 1.21
C LYS A 157 22.46 6.71 2.11
N ARG A 158 23.43 5.81 2.29
CA ARG A 158 23.33 4.72 3.26
C ARG A 158 23.10 5.25 4.68
N ASP A 159 22.58 4.39 5.54
CA ASP A 159 22.52 4.65 6.97
C ASP A 159 23.93 4.86 7.53
N PRO A 160 24.09 5.80 8.48
CA PRO A 160 25.37 6.03 9.12
C PRO A 160 25.78 4.81 9.94
N PHE A 161 27.08 4.53 9.96
CA PHE A 161 27.62 3.58 10.92
C PHE A 161 27.64 4.18 12.33
N ILE A 162 27.62 3.31 13.34
CA ILE A 162 27.85 3.72 14.74
C ILE A 162 29.17 4.48 14.81
N GLY A 163 29.12 5.74 15.25
CA GLY A 163 30.30 6.57 15.43
C GLY A 163 30.85 7.27 14.18
N GLU A 164 30.18 7.18 13.02
CA GLU A 164 30.65 7.76 11.75
C GLU A 164 30.81 9.29 11.81
N HIS A 165 29.85 9.99 12.41
CA HIS A 165 29.83 11.45 12.49
C HIS A 165 30.25 11.97 13.87
N THR A 166 30.75 11.12 14.78
CA THR A 166 31.07 11.52 16.17
C THR A 166 32.06 12.69 16.21
N GLU A 167 33.16 12.59 15.46
CA GLU A 167 34.19 13.63 15.47
C GLU A 167 33.69 14.93 14.84
N GLU A 168 33.04 14.84 13.67
CA GLU A 168 32.47 15.97 12.94
C GLU A 168 31.54 16.78 13.85
N ILE A 169 30.58 16.12 14.48
CA ILE A 169 29.62 16.77 15.37
C ILE A 169 30.31 17.37 16.60
N LEU A 170 31.26 16.68 17.25
CA LEU A 170 31.94 17.24 18.42
C LEU A 170 32.77 18.49 18.08
N LEU A 171 33.42 18.51 16.92
CA LEU A 171 34.13 19.70 16.42
C LEU A 171 33.16 20.85 16.14
N GLU A 172 31.99 20.59 15.56
CA GLU A 172 30.94 21.60 15.33
C GLU A 172 30.44 22.22 16.64
N TYR A 173 30.37 21.44 17.72
CA TYR A 173 30.02 21.92 19.06
C TYR A 173 31.18 22.60 19.82
N GLY A 174 32.36 22.72 19.20
CA GLY A 174 33.50 23.48 19.72
C GLY A 174 34.47 22.69 20.60
N PHE A 175 34.39 21.36 20.63
CA PHE A 175 35.40 20.55 21.30
C PHE A 175 36.71 20.61 20.53
N THR A 176 37.83 20.66 21.24
CA THR A 176 39.14 20.51 20.65
C THR A 176 39.43 19.05 20.34
N LYS A 177 40.32 18.79 19.37
CA LYS A 177 40.77 17.43 19.04
C LYS A 177 41.29 16.66 20.27
N GLN A 178 41.98 17.37 21.18
CA GLN A 178 42.51 16.81 22.43
C GLN A 178 41.41 16.36 23.40
N GLU A 179 40.32 17.13 23.52
CA GLU A 179 39.17 16.76 24.33
C GLU A 179 38.42 15.57 23.73
N ILE A 180 38.27 15.56 22.40
CA ILE A 180 37.65 14.45 21.66
C ILE A 180 38.47 13.15 21.85
N ASP A 181 39.78 13.20 21.70
CA ASP A 181 40.67 12.04 21.90
C ASP A 181 40.59 11.52 23.34
N LYS A 182 40.45 12.43 24.33
CA LYS A 182 40.24 12.07 25.73
C LYS A 182 38.91 11.35 25.94
N LEU A 183 37.80 11.88 25.39
CA LEU A 183 36.48 11.23 25.48
C LEU A 183 36.50 9.81 24.87
N HIS A 184 37.21 9.63 23.77
CA HIS A 184 37.36 8.32 23.16
C HIS A 184 38.19 7.37 24.02
N SER A 185 39.31 7.84 24.59
CA SER A 185 40.14 7.07 25.53
C SER A 185 39.34 6.66 26.78
N ASP A 186 38.48 7.55 27.28
CA ASP A 186 37.62 7.31 28.44
C ASP A 186 36.42 6.40 28.09
N LYS A 187 36.31 5.96 26.83
CA LYS A 187 35.20 5.14 26.28
C LYS A 187 33.82 5.81 26.42
N ALA A 188 33.79 7.14 26.46
CA ALA A 188 32.55 7.91 26.46
C ALA A 188 31.95 8.06 25.05
N ILE A 189 32.79 7.91 24.01
CA ILE A 189 32.39 7.99 22.59
C ILE A 189 33.09 6.88 21.78
N GLU A 190 32.52 6.55 20.61
CA GLU A 190 33.08 5.60 19.65
C GLU A 190 33.31 6.26 18.29
N PHE A 191 34.38 5.87 17.60
CA PHE A 191 34.63 6.21 16.19
C PHE A 191 34.46 4.98 15.31
N ASN A 192 33.91 5.19 14.11
CA ASN A 192 34.12 4.24 13.04
C ASN A 192 35.26 4.72 12.14
N ASN A 193 36.48 4.32 12.46
CA ASN A 193 37.53 4.34 11.46
C ASN A 193 37.21 3.23 10.48
N VAL A 194 36.63 3.57 9.32
CA VAL A 194 36.47 2.62 8.22
C VAL A 194 37.84 1.98 8.01
N LYS A 195 37.99 0.71 8.43
CA LYS A 195 39.20 -0.05 8.14
C LYS A 195 39.30 -0.08 6.63
N ALA A 196 40.37 0.50 6.10
CA ALA A 196 40.62 0.63 4.67
C ALA A 196 40.16 -0.62 3.91
N ASN A 197 39.40 -0.39 2.84
CA ASN A 197 38.95 -1.41 1.90
C ASN A 197 40.14 -2.32 1.52
N LEU A 198 40.01 -3.62 1.84
CA LEU A 198 40.71 -4.68 1.12
C LEU A 198 40.04 -4.90 -0.23
#